data_AF-A0A7W7GE36-F1
#
_entry.id   AF-A0A7W7GE36-F1
#
_cell.length_a   1.000
_cell.length_b   1.000
_cell.length_c   1.000
_cell.angle_alpha   90.00
_cell.angle_beta   90.00
_cell.angle_gamma   90.00
#
_symmetry.space_group_name_H-M   'P 1'
#
loop_
_entity.id
_entity.type
_entity.pdbx_description
1 polymer ?
#
loop_
_entity_poly.entity_id
_entity_poly.type
_entity_poly.pdbx_seq_one_letter_code
_entity_poly.pdbx_strand_id
1 'polypeptide(L)'
;MSSVGTSVSVSCDDPQSEAEIRAQAFTAEEARAAGCEPIVWDDDDPDRSPGADSDFEDDAGAGSGDGAGVVIDTQAMDEPSYLPRVPDAAVAARVGRAWDRIERWLGAHASATLRKLRFPVEPERVARWEDDHDRRLPDDLYASYLRHDGADGNLGEGFPLPPSYGLLGLAEIDYINWGRCQDLVLEGVRENADPEHGTWHGTLMPVGSDSHGAELFVEPRSGRVGESPSGGSLRYDGPMGWPSYVAMLEELARSLESGAALRDWYPTVTSGCELRWADEPAESLPGGCAGGARPSPSPTPTVAPTPEKLSPAQARASGCLPGRRAPVVRVPDPAVTARVATVWRRIERWLARKAPVTYKTLTPPARPLDIAKAEAAMGLRFPDDLRASLLRHDGSGEWGFGPAPFYDLMSAKDTRAGWKMLCDFLLGGPEEMVGTWWDGHLIPFADAHDGGYLFIDTRTGKTGEYYNESGLTFEGDDVWPSYLALLKATARSLETGRPIRGWRPTVKKGELDWKSTRNPR
;
A
#
# COMPACT_ATOMS: atom_id res chain seq x y z
N MET A 1 23.12 6.88 9.82
CA MET A 1 23.14 6.52 8.39
C MET A 1 22.45 5.18 8.26
N SER A 2 21.19 5.20 7.84
CA SER A 2 20.52 4.21 7.01
C SER A 2 19.09 4.70 6.86
N SER A 3 18.87 5.50 5.81
CA SER A 3 17.54 5.73 5.24
C SER A 3 17.01 4.35 4.84
N VAL A 4 15.77 4.03 5.19
CA VAL A 4 15.08 2.86 4.65
C VAL A 4 14.64 3.23 3.23
N GLY A 5 15.63 3.44 2.35
CA GLY A 5 15.43 3.64 0.93
C GLY A 5 15.06 2.30 0.33
N THR A 6 13.78 2.13 0.00
CA THR A 6 13.30 0.96 -0.71
C THR A 6 13.62 1.17 -2.19
N SER A 7 14.84 0.85 -2.60
CA SER A 7 15.23 0.90 -4.01
C SER A 7 14.40 -0.11 -4.82
N VAL A 8 13.60 0.39 -5.75
CA VAL A 8 12.84 -0.44 -6.68
C VAL A 8 13.77 -0.83 -7.83
N SER A 9 14.03 -2.14 -7.95
CA SER A 9 14.68 -2.73 -9.13
C SER A 9 13.66 -2.93 -10.24
N VAL A 10 13.67 -2.03 -11.22
CA VAL A 10 12.91 -2.19 -12.47
C VAL A 10 13.71 -3.13 -13.37
N SER A 11 13.16 -4.31 -13.64
CA SER A 11 13.69 -5.28 -14.61
C SER A 11 12.60 -5.47 -15.66
N CYS A 12 12.82 -4.97 -16.87
CA CYS A 12 11.92 -5.22 -17.99
C CYS A 12 12.56 -6.29 -18.88
N ASP A 13 11.94 -7.48 -18.99
CA ASP A 13 12.46 -8.65 -19.74
C ASP A 13 12.64 -8.43 -21.27
N ASP A 14 12.46 -7.21 -21.76
CA ASP A 14 12.94 -6.74 -23.06
C ASP A 14 14.05 -5.70 -22.86
N PRO A 15 15.33 -6.05 -23.11
CA PRO A 15 16.47 -5.14 -22.97
C PRO A 15 16.33 -3.86 -23.80
N GLN A 16 15.56 -3.89 -24.89
CA GLN A 16 15.31 -2.70 -25.69
C GLN A 16 14.32 -1.76 -25.00
N SER A 17 13.18 -2.28 -24.54
CA SER A 17 12.21 -1.50 -23.76
C SER A 17 12.82 -0.98 -22.44
N GLU A 18 13.64 -1.78 -21.75
CA GLU A 18 14.35 -1.33 -20.54
C GLU A 18 15.33 -0.19 -20.86
N ALA A 19 16.09 -0.30 -21.96
CA ALA A 19 16.98 0.75 -22.40
C ALA A 19 16.24 2.02 -22.83
N GLU A 20 15.06 1.89 -23.45
CA GLU A 20 14.19 3.01 -23.82
C GLU A 20 13.63 3.72 -22.58
N ILE A 21 13.10 2.97 -21.60
CA ILE A 21 12.61 3.52 -20.33
C ILE A 21 13.76 4.16 -19.55
N ARG A 22 14.91 3.50 -19.44
CA ARG A 22 16.11 4.02 -18.75
C ARG A 22 16.68 5.27 -19.42
N ALA A 23 16.59 5.38 -20.74
CA ALA A 23 17.00 6.58 -21.46
C ALA A 23 16.02 7.75 -21.30
N GLN A 24 14.75 7.47 -21.03
CA GLN A 24 13.72 8.47 -20.79
C GLN A 24 13.70 8.93 -19.33
N ALA A 25 13.81 8.01 -18.37
CA ALA A 25 13.66 8.27 -16.95
C ALA A 25 14.64 9.31 -16.40
N PHE A 26 14.27 9.94 -15.28
CA PHE A 26 15.17 10.84 -14.57
C PHE A 26 16.46 10.12 -14.15
N THR A 27 17.57 10.84 -14.29
CA THR A 27 18.83 10.54 -13.62
C THR A 27 18.66 10.66 -12.10
N ALA A 28 19.58 10.07 -11.35
CA ALA A 28 19.55 10.16 -9.89
C ALA A 28 19.68 11.60 -9.34
N GLU A 29 20.29 12.52 -10.09
CA GLU A 29 20.35 13.93 -9.72
C GLU A 29 19.00 14.61 -9.95
N GLU A 30 18.37 14.35 -11.10
CA GLU A 30 17.05 14.90 -11.44
C GLU A 30 15.96 14.39 -10.50
N ALA A 31 15.96 13.09 -10.17
CA ALA A 31 15.03 12.52 -9.21
C ALA A 31 15.15 13.21 -7.84
N ARG A 32 16.38 13.38 -7.33
CA ARG A 32 16.61 14.10 -6.06
C ARG A 32 16.19 15.57 -6.16
N ALA A 33 16.43 16.23 -7.29
CA ALA A 33 16.02 17.61 -7.52
C ALA A 33 14.49 17.76 -7.54
N ALA A 34 13.77 16.75 -8.05
CA ALA A 34 12.31 16.63 -7.99
C ALA A 34 11.78 16.24 -6.60
N GLY A 35 12.66 16.07 -5.61
CA GLY A 35 12.29 15.63 -4.26
C GLY A 35 11.93 14.15 -4.15
N CYS A 36 12.24 13.35 -5.18
CA CYS A 36 11.93 11.93 -5.29
C CYS A 36 13.16 11.05 -5.08
N GLU A 37 12.92 9.79 -4.71
CA GLU A 37 14.00 8.80 -4.67
C GLU A 37 14.40 8.37 -6.09
N PRO A 38 15.70 8.27 -6.41
CA PRO A 38 16.16 7.71 -7.67
C PRO A 38 15.74 6.25 -7.86
N ILE A 39 15.42 5.88 -9.09
CA ILE A 39 15.33 4.47 -9.47
C ILE A 39 16.74 3.88 -9.52
N VAL A 40 16.91 2.70 -8.93
CA VAL A 40 18.14 1.92 -9.01
C VAL A 40 17.93 0.83 -10.05
N TRP A 41 18.62 0.96 -11.18
CA TRP A 41 18.64 -0.05 -12.23
C TRP A 41 19.49 -1.23 -11.80
N ASP A 42 19.14 -2.43 -12.23
CA ASP A 42 19.79 -3.69 -11.81
C ASP A 42 21.30 -3.74 -12.10
N ASP A 43 21.79 -2.92 -13.05
CA ASP A 43 23.19 -2.79 -13.46
C ASP A 43 23.97 -1.69 -12.72
N ASP A 44 23.29 -0.73 -12.07
CA ASP A 44 23.90 0.45 -11.44
C ASP A 44 24.17 0.27 -9.94
N ASP A 45 23.84 -0.90 -9.38
CA ASP A 45 24.17 -1.25 -8.01
C ASP A 45 25.69 -1.49 -7.87
N PRO A 46 26.45 -0.57 -7.22
CA PRO A 46 27.89 -0.70 -7.09
C PRO A 46 28.32 -1.90 -6.23
N ASP A 47 27.40 -2.53 -5.50
CA ASP A 47 27.65 -3.77 -4.75
C ASP A 47 27.40 -5.04 -5.59
N ARG A 48 26.95 -4.91 -6.85
CA ARG A 48 26.69 -6.05 -7.74
C ARG A 48 27.82 -6.23 -8.76
N SER A 49 28.85 -6.99 -8.39
CA SER A 49 29.85 -7.45 -9.37
C SER A 49 29.20 -8.34 -10.44
N PRO A 50 29.57 -8.21 -11.74
CA PRO A 50 29.06 -9.11 -12.78
C PRO A 50 29.65 -10.50 -12.55
N GLY A 51 28.87 -11.37 -11.90
CA GLY A 51 29.27 -12.72 -11.50
C GLY A 51 29.28 -13.02 -10.00
N ALA A 52 28.84 -12.08 -9.14
CA ALA A 52 28.66 -12.35 -7.71
C ALA A 52 27.17 -12.40 -7.35
N ASP A 53 26.61 -13.61 -7.27
CA ASP A 53 25.54 -13.86 -6.30
C ASP A 53 26.19 -13.72 -4.91
N SER A 54 25.69 -12.81 -4.06
CA SER A 54 26.35 -12.44 -2.80
C SER A 54 26.32 -13.58 -1.76
N ASP A 55 27.40 -14.35 -1.70
CA ASP A 55 27.91 -14.93 -0.46
C ASP A 55 28.57 -13.79 0.35
N PHE A 56 28.04 -13.48 1.53
CA PHE A 56 28.77 -12.73 2.54
C PHE A 56 29.52 -13.74 3.43
N GLU A 57 30.80 -14.01 3.10
CA GLU A 57 31.81 -14.58 4.02
C GLU A 57 32.70 -13.41 4.49
N ASP A 58 32.63 -13.09 5.78
CA ASP A 58 33.60 -13.47 6.83
C ASP A 58 34.93 -12.72 6.72
N ASP A 59 35.09 -11.67 7.53
CA ASP A 59 36.40 -11.23 7.99
C ASP A 59 36.53 -11.48 9.50
N ALA A 60 37.19 -12.57 9.83
CA ALA A 60 37.87 -12.72 11.12
C ALA A 60 39.17 -13.50 10.88
N GLY A 61 40.25 -12.73 10.73
CA GLY A 61 41.62 -13.21 10.68
C GLY A 61 42.03 -14.06 11.89
N ALA A 62 42.96 -14.97 11.60
CA ALA A 62 43.49 -16.02 12.45
C ALA A 62 44.23 -15.56 13.72
N GLY A 63 44.16 -16.39 14.77
CA GLY A 63 45.05 -16.32 15.93
C GLY A 63 44.67 -17.33 17.02
N SER A 64 45.27 -18.52 16.97
CA SER A 64 45.23 -19.52 18.04
C SER A 64 46.04 -19.08 19.27
N GLY A 65 45.51 -19.28 20.47
CA GLY A 65 46.27 -19.16 21.72
C GLY A 65 45.38 -19.14 22.97
N ASP A 66 45.57 -20.14 23.83
CA ASP A 66 44.97 -20.26 25.16
C ASP A 66 45.14 -18.98 26.02
N GLY A 67 44.08 -18.54 26.69
CA GLY A 67 44.17 -17.47 27.70
C GLY A 67 42.81 -17.00 28.19
N ALA A 68 42.52 -17.22 29.47
CA ALA A 68 41.34 -16.72 30.16
C ALA A 68 41.21 -15.19 30.05
N GLY A 69 40.00 -14.66 29.81
CA GLY A 69 39.74 -13.24 30.01
C GLY A 69 38.47 -12.68 29.36
N VAL A 70 37.53 -12.29 30.23
CA VAL A 70 36.56 -11.19 30.07
C VAL A 70 35.38 -11.42 29.11
N VAL A 71 34.23 -11.65 29.73
CA VAL A 71 32.89 -11.45 29.16
C VAL A 71 32.76 -9.97 28.79
N ILE A 72 32.64 -9.67 27.49
CA ILE A 72 32.19 -8.35 27.03
C ILE A 72 30.67 -8.42 26.93
N ASP A 73 30.03 -7.63 27.79
CA ASP A 73 28.61 -7.32 27.83
C ASP A 73 28.18 -6.71 26.49
N THR A 74 27.27 -7.39 25.78
CA THR A 74 26.61 -6.85 24.59
C THR A 74 25.64 -5.77 25.06
N GLN A 75 26.11 -4.52 25.08
CA GLN A 75 25.23 -3.37 25.20
C GLN A 75 24.15 -3.46 24.12
N ALA A 76 22.90 -3.41 24.56
CA ALA A 76 21.77 -3.10 23.71
C ALA A 76 22.14 -1.91 22.84
N MET A 77 22.05 -2.06 21.52
CA MET A 77 22.06 -0.90 20.64
C MET A 77 20.80 -0.11 21.00
N ASP A 78 20.96 1.00 21.70
CA ASP A 78 19.87 1.94 22.00
C ASP A 78 19.16 2.25 20.67
N GLU A 79 17.87 1.91 20.55
CA GLU A 79 17.05 2.45 19.46
C GLU A 79 17.20 3.98 19.52
N PRO A 80 17.44 4.68 18.39
CA PRO A 80 17.55 6.12 18.40
C PRO A 80 16.28 6.70 19.03
N SER A 81 16.45 7.47 20.10
CA SER A 81 15.35 8.20 20.72
C SER A 81 15.08 9.44 19.87
N TYR A 82 13.98 9.41 19.14
CA TYR A 82 13.51 10.55 18.37
C TYR A 82 12.82 11.52 19.32
N LEU A 83 13.40 12.71 19.51
CA LEU A 83 12.85 13.72 20.40
C LEU A 83 11.74 14.51 19.68
N PRO A 84 10.48 14.43 20.15
CA PRO A 84 9.40 15.19 19.55
C PRO A 84 9.62 16.68 19.75
N ARG A 85 9.43 17.45 18.67
CA ARG A 85 9.42 18.91 18.76
C ARG A 85 8.06 19.42 19.24
N VAL A 86 8.05 20.66 19.72
CA VAL A 86 6.81 21.37 20.05
C VAL A 86 6.47 22.29 18.86
N PRO A 87 5.28 22.16 18.24
CA PRO A 87 4.84 23.09 17.20
C PRO A 87 4.55 24.47 17.79
N ASP A 88 4.49 25.52 16.96
CA ASP A 88 4.09 26.85 17.40
C ASP A 88 2.77 26.80 18.19
N ALA A 89 2.79 27.34 19.41
CA ALA A 89 1.67 27.22 20.34
C ALA A 89 0.42 27.95 19.85
N ALA A 90 0.58 29.06 19.11
CA ALA A 90 -0.57 29.81 18.58
C ALA A 90 -1.22 29.07 17.41
N VAL A 91 -0.42 28.46 16.53
CA VAL A 91 -0.89 27.59 15.45
C VAL A 91 -1.58 26.35 16.00
N ALA A 92 -0.92 25.63 16.92
CA ALA A 92 -1.49 24.43 17.55
C ALA A 92 -2.81 24.73 18.27
N ALA A 93 -2.93 25.88 18.95
CA ALA A 93 -4.17 26.30 19.59
C ALA A 93 -5.29 26.61 18.57
N ARG A 94 -4.97 27.13 17.39
CA ARG A 94 -5.96 27.33 16.31
C ARG A 94 -6.45 25.99 15.75
N VAL A 95 -5.52 25.08 15.45
CA VAL A 95 -5.83 23.72 14.99
C VAL A 95 -6.72 22.99 16.01
N GLY A 96 -6.35 23.02 17.29
CA GLY A 96 -7.15 22.40 18.35
C GLY A 96 -8.57 22.98 18.43
N ARG A 97 -8.73 24.31 18.34
CA ARG A 97 -10.06 24.94 18.32
C ARG A 97 -10.88 24.55 17.09
N ALA A 98 -10.25 24.41 15.92
CA ALA A 98 -10.95 23.98 14.71
C ALA A 98 -11.44 22.53 14.84
N TRP A 99 -10.57 21.61 15.28
CA TRP A 99 -10.94 20.23 15.55
C TRP A 99 -12.03 20.09 16.60
N ASP A 100 -11.93 20.82 17.72
CA ASP A 100 -12.96 20.84 18.76
C ASP A 100 -14.35 21.25 18.21
N ARG A 101 -14.40 22.16 17.23
CA ARG A 101 -15.65 22.58 16.57
C ARG A 101 -16.17 21.49 15.64
N ILE A 102 -15.30 20.91 14.82
CA ILE A 102 -15.63 19.81 13.91
C ILE A 102 -16.15 18.61 14.70
N GLU A 103 -15.42 18.14 15.71
CA GLU A 103 -15.80 16.99 16.54
C GLU A 103 -17.12 17.21 17.28
N ARG A 104 -17.35 18.42 17.82
CA ARG A 104 -18.64 18.76 18.44
C ARG A 104 -19.78 18.67 17.45
N TRP A 105 -19.60 19.22 16.24
CA TRP A 105 -20.62 19.16 15.20
C TRP A 105 -20.89 17.72 14.77
N LEU A 106 -19.84 16.93 14.51
CA LEU A 106 -19.99 15.52 14.15
C LEU A 106 -20.65 14.72 15.27
N GLY A 107 -20.33 15.00 16.53
CA GLY A 107 -20.98 14.35 17.67
C GLY A 107 -22.48 14.61 17.72
N ALA A 108 -22.92 15.82 17.36
CA ALA A 108 -24.32 16.21 17.33
C ALA A 108 -25.08 15.74 16.08
N HIS A 109 -24.41 15.68 14.93
CA HIS A 109 -25.06 15.54 13.63
C HIS A 109 -24.60 14.36 12.80
N ALA A 110 -23.36 13.88 12.93
CA ALA A 110 -22.77 12.84 12.08
C ALA A 110 -21.89 11.87 12.88
N SER A 111 -22.47 11.21 13.89
CA SER A 111 -21.69 10.40 14.83
C SER A 111 -21.01 9.19 14.19
N ALA A 112 -21.48 8.70 13.03
CA ALA A 112 -20.78 7.64 12.32
C ALA A 112 -19.46 8.14 11.73
N THR A 113 -19.42 9.34 11.15
CA THR A 113 -18.17 9.97 10.71
C THR A 113 -17.24 10.27 11.89
N LEU A 114 -17.75 10.75 13.03
CA LEU A 114 -16.91 10.97 14.22
C LEU A 114 -16.17 9.70 14.66
N ARG A 115 -16.80 8.54 14.54
CA ARG A 115 -16.20 7.24 14.92
C ARG A 115 -15.12 6.78 13.96
N LYS A 116 -15.14 7.23 12.71
CA LYS A 116 -14.14 6.87 11.69
C LYS A 116 -12.89 7.75 11.72
N LEU A 117 -12.87 8.86 12.46
CA LEU A 117 -11.63 9.62 12.66
C LEU A 117 -10.63 8.77 13.45
N ARG A 118 -9.41 8.59 12.95
CA ARG A 118 -8.38 7.81 13.65
C ARG A 118 -7.90 8.52 14.91
N PHE A 119 -7.23 7.77 15.77
CA PHE A 119 -6.60 8.33 16.98
C PHE A 119 -5.40 9.21 16.62
N PRO A 120 -4.95 10.09 17.53
CA PRO A 120 -3.72 10.87 17.35
C PRO A 120 -2.51 10.02 16.96
N VAL A 121 -1.61 10.59 16.18
CA VAL A 121 -0.27 10.06 16.01
C VAL A 121 0.54 10.29 17.29
N GLU A 122 1.26 9.27 17.75
CA GLU A 122 2.20 9.41 18.86
C GLU A 122 3.34 10.40 18.48
N PRO A 123 3.70 11.36 19.34
CA PRO A 123 4.69 12.40 19.01
C PRO A 123 6.05 11.84 18.53
N GLU A 124 6.50 10.72 19.10
CA GLU A 124 7.74 10.03 18.72
C GLU A 124 7.66 9.44 17.30
N ARG A 125 6.47 9.02 16.86
CA ARG A 125 6.25 8.53 15.49
C ARG A 125 6.34 9.65 14.48
N VAL A 126 5.81 10.84 14.82
CA VAL A 126 6.00 12.04 13.98
C VAL A 126 7.47 12.46 13.95
N ALA A 127 8.16 12.43 15.09
CA ALA A 127 9.57 12.77 15.17
C ALA A 127 10.45 11.82 14.35
N ARG A 128 10.15 10.52 14.39
CA ARG A 128 10.79 9.53 13.53
C ARG A 128 10.53 9.82 12.06
N TRP A 129 9.27 10.08 11.69
CA TRP A 129 8.92 10.40 10.31
C TRP A 129 9.66 11.63 9.79
N GLU A 130 9.79 12.69 10.60
CA GLU A 130 10.55 13.90 10.21
C GLU A 130 12.05 13.63 10.04
N ASP A 131 12.64 12.77 10.87
CA ASP A 131 14.06 12.38 10.78
C ASP A 131 14.34 11.48 9.56
N ASP A 132 13.51 10.44 9.36
CA ASP A 132 13.65 9.47 8.28
C ASP A 132 13.57 10.15 6.89
N HIS A 133 12.77 11.22 6.78
CA HIS A 133 12.58 11.97 5.55
C HIS A 133 13.50 13.21 5.42
N ASP A 134 14.28 13.53 6.45
CA ASP A 134 15.06 14.79 6.56
C ASP A 134 14.21 16.04 6.26
N ARG A 135 12.95 16.03 6.71
CA ARG A 135 11.93 17.04 6.37
C ARG A 135 10.99 17.28 7.54
N ARG A 136 10.47 18.49 7.67
CA ARG A 136 9.53 18.86 8.75
C ARG A 136 8.13 19.05 8.22
N LEU A 137 7.16 18.53 8.95
CA LEU A 137 5.76 18.87 8.76
C LEU A 137 5.54 20.36 9.10
N PRO A 138 4.71 21.08 8.35
CA PRO A 138 4.18 22.37 8.79
C PRO A 138 3.54 22.26 10.17
N ASP A 139 3.66 23.30 11.01
CA ASP A 139 3.21 23.25 12.40
C ASP A 139 1.70 22.98 12.55
N ASP A 140 0.89 23.44 11.61
CA ASP A 140 -0.55 23.16 11.60
C ASP A 140 -0.86 21.70 11.24
N LEU A 141 -0.15 21.14 10.26
CA LEU A 141 -0.27 19.73 9.91
C LEU A 141 0.23 18.81 11.04
N TYR A 142 1.38 19.14 11.65
CA TYR A 142 1.91 18.45 12.82
C TYR A 142 0.88 18.44 13.96
N ALA A 143 0.35 19.61 14.32
CA ALA A 143 -0.66 19.73 15.37
C ALA A 143 -1.97 18.99 15.03
N SER A 144 -2.31 18.88 13.74
CA SER A 144 -3.49 18.14 13.29
C SER A 144 -3.30 16.63 13.42
N TYR A 145 -2.13 16.09 13.08
CA TYR A 145 -1.83 14.67 13.28
C TYR A 145 -1.79 14.27 14.76
N LEU A 146 -1.41 15.20 15.65
CA LEU A 146 -1.57 15.02 17.10
C LEU A 146 -3.04 15.06 17.57
N ARG A 147 -4.01 15.30 16.68
CA ARG A 147 -5.45 15.15 16.93
C ARG A 147 -6.01 13.91 16.27
N HIS A 148 -5.71 13.71 14.98
CA HIS A 148 -6.20 12.58 14.20
C HIS A 148 -5.17 12.14 13.15
N ASP A 149 -4.79 10.87 13.15
CA ASP A 149 -4.01 10.20 12.09
C ASP A 149 -4.87 9.91 10.85
N GLY A 150 -5.57 10.92 10.35
CA GLY A 150 -6.54 10.76 9.26
C GLY A 150 -7.84 10.07 9.67
N ALA A 151 -8.43 9.30 8.76
CA ALA A 151 -9.67 8.56 8.96
C ALA A 151 -9.62 7.11 8.46
N ASP A 152 -10.48 6.25 8.99
CA ASP A 152 -10.66 4.86 8.56
C ASP A 152 -11.16 4.78 7.10
N GLY A 153 -11.03 3.60 6.50
CA GLY A 153 -11.43 3.36 5.11
C GLY A 153 -10.31 3.62 4.10
N ASN A 154 -10.52 3.16 2.87
CA ASN A 154 -9.54 3.27 1.80
C ASN A 154 -9.15 4.74 1.60
N LEU A 155 -7.86 5.05 1.75
CA LEU A 155 -7.29 6.38 1.66
C LEU A 155 -8.10 7.46 2.41
N GLY A 156 -8.59 7.13 3.61
CA GLY A 156 -9.23 8.11 4.50
C GLY A 156 -10.70 8.40 4.22
N GLU A 157 -11.41 7.59 3.42
CA GLU A 157 -12.81 7.81 3.02
C GLU A 157 -13.77 8.05 4.21
N GLY A 158 -13.41 7.56 5.39
CA GLY A 158 -14.21 7.70 6.62
C GLY A 158 -14.44 9.14 7.08
N PHE A 159 -13.59 10.08 6.64
CA PHE A 159 -13.83 11.52 6.79
C PHE A 159 -13.71 12.19 5.42
N PRO A 160 -14.83 12.53 4.77
CA PRO A 160 -14.79 13.16 3.46
C PRO A 160 -14.56 14.67 3.59
N LEU A 161 -13.49 15.16 2.97
CA LEU A 161 -13.31 16.54 2.55
C LEU A 161 -13.94 16.72 1.16
N PRO A 162 -14.54 17.88 0.84
CA PRO A 162 -15.12 18.09 -0.47
C PRO A 162 -14.03 18.22 -1.56
N PRO A 163 -14.35 17.88 -2.82
CA PRO A 163 -15.60 17.25 -3.27
C PRO A 163 -15.74 15.80 -2.79
N SER A 164 -14.62 15.07 -2.67
CA SER A 164 -14.62 13.64 -2.33
C SER A 164 -13.27 13.12 -1.82
N TYR A 165 -12.41 13.98 -1.26
CA TYR A 165 -11.12 13.55 -0.73
C TYR A 165 -11.29 12.88 0.64
N GLY A 166 -10.81 11.66 0.82
CA GLY A 166 -10.64 11.05 2.14
C GLY A 166 -9.49 11.71 2.91
N LEU A 167 -9.61 11.85 4.23
CA LEU A 167 -8.60 12.48 5.08
C LEU A 167 -7.44 11.50 5.38
N LEU A 168 -6.26 11.77 4.82
CA LEU A 168 -5.10 10.89 4.92
C LEU A 168 -4.39 10.96 6.28
N GLY A 169 -3.83 9.83 6.70
CA GLY A 169 -2.92 9.74 7.85
C GLY A 169 -1.47 10.03 7.47
N LEU A 170 -0.58 9.92 8.46
CA LEU A 170 0.86 10.19 8.30
C LEU A 170 1.53 9.17 7.37
N ALA A 171 1.14 7.89 7.44
CA ALA A 171 1.73 6.84 6.61
C ALA A 171 1.31 6.95 5.14
N GLU A 172 0.10 7.45 4.89
CA GLU A 172 -0.39 7.63 3.52
C GLU A 172 0.35 8.77 2.77
N ILE A 173 1.03 9.69 3.45
CA ILE A 173 1.94 10.66 2.81
C ILE A 173 3.01 9.92 2.00
N ASP A 174 3.63 8.90 2.61
CA ASP A 174 4.73 8.16 1.99
C ASP A 174 4.23 7.29 0.85
N TYR A 175 3.09 6.63 1.05
CA TYR A 175 2.45 5.79 0.03
C TYR A 175 2.11 6.58 -1.25
N ILE A 176 1.42 7.72 -1.10
CA ILE A 176 1.04 8.54 -2.24
C ILE A 176 2.28 9.18 -2.89
N ASN A 177 3.22 9.69 -2.09
CA ASN A 177 4.45 10.26 -2.65
C ASN A 177 5.27 9.22 -3.42
N TRP A 178 5.38 7.99 -2.92
CA TRP A 178 6.13 6.92 -3.58
C TRP A 178 5.56 6.65 -4.98
N GLY A 179 4.25 6.43 -5.11
CA GLY A 179 3.61 6.17 -6.40
C GLY A 179 3.77 7.34 -7.38
N ARG A 180 3.53 8.57 -6.90
CA ARG A 180 3.67 9.78 -7.73
C ARG A 180 5.11 10.03 -8.18
N CYS A 181 6.07 9.80 -7.29
CA CYS A 181 7.47 9.92 -7.62
C CYS A 181 7.93 8.85 -8.61
N GLN A 182 7.41 7.63 -8.49
CA GLN A 182 7.71 6.57 -9.45
C GLN A 182 7.24 6.93 -10.85
N ASP A 183 5.99 7.38 -11.00
CA ASP A 183 5.45 7.84 -12.29
C ASP A 183 6.29 8.98 -12.85
N LEU A 184 6.57 10.00 -12.03
CA LEU A 184 7.32 11.18 -12.43
C LEU A 184 8.75 10.84 -12.88
N VAL A 185 9.45 9.97 -12.14
CA VAL A 185 10.81 9.54 -12.45
C VAL A 185 10.84 8.68 -13.71
N LEU A 186 9.88 7.78 -13.90
CA LEU A 186 9.81 6.94 -15.10
C LEU A 186 9.42 7.74 -16.36
N GLU A 187 8.51 8.71 -16.23
CA GLU A 187 8.10 9.57 -17.34
C GLU A 187 9.25 10.46 -17.84
N GLY A 188 10.13 10.90 -16.94
CA GLY A 188 11.34 11.63 -17.33
C GLY A 188 11.12 13.05 -17.83
N VAL A 189 9.92 13.60 -17.68
CA VAL A 189 9.57 14.97 -18.11
C VAL A 189 9.83 15.95 -16.98
N ARG A 190 10.91 16.73 -17.07
CA ARG A 190 11.39 17.60 -15.98
C ARG A 190 10.37 18.67 -15.58
N GLU A 191 9.60 19.18 -16.54
CA GLU A 191 8.58 20.20 -16.31
C GLU A 191 7.45 19.68 -15.40
N ASN A 192 7.18 18.37 -15.41
CA ASN A 192 6.19 17.75 -14.53
C ASN A 192 6.64 17.77 -13.06
N ALA A 193 7.94 17.92 -12.80
CA ALA A 193 8.51 17.97 -11.47
C ALA A 193 8.51 19.37 -10.84
N ASP A 194 7.95 20.38 -11.50
CA ASP A 194 7.89 21.74 -10.95
C ASP A 194 6.87 21.82 -9.80
N PRO A 195 7.24 22.32 -8.59
CA PRO A 195 6.36 22.32 -7.42
C PRO A 195 5.22 23.37 -7.50
N GLU A 196 5.25 24.29 -8.46
CA GLU A 196 4.22 25.32 -8.65
C GLU A 196 3.34 25.04 -9.89
N HIS A 197 3.92 24.45 -10.94
CA HIS A 197 3.28 24.33 -12.26
C HIS A 197 3.34 22.92 -12.87
N GLY A 198 4.08 22.00 -12.25
CA GLY A 198 4.21 20.61 -12.69
C GLY A 198 2.97 19.79 -12.36
N THR A 199 3.10 18.46 -12.43
CA THR A 199 2.07 17.50 -12.02
C THR A 199 2.31 16.96 -10.62
N TRP A 200 3.56 16.86 -10.17
CA TRP A 200 3.91 16.49 -8.81
C TRP A 200 5.32 16.94 -8.43
N HIS A 201 5.58 17.10 -7.14
CA HIS A 201 6.94 17.22 -6.60
C HIS A 201 7.02 16.39 -5.34
N GLY A 202 8.07 15.58 -5.17
CA GLY A 202 8.19 14.62 -4.06
C GLY A 202 8.30 15.23 -2.66
N THR A 203 8.25 16.57 -2.54
CA THR A 203 8.21 17.29 -1.25
C THR A 203 6.80 17.67 -0.81
N LEU A 204 5.81 17.53 -1.70
CA LEU A 204 4.43 17.80 -1.35
C LEU A 204 3.97 16.78 -0.29
N MET A 205 3.06 17.20 0.59
CA MET A 205 2.54 16.36 1.67
C MET A 205 1.07 16.05 1.38
N PRO A 206 0.75 14.88 0.80
CA PRO A 206 -0.63 14.44 0.59
C PRO A 206 -1.39 14.41 1.91
N VAL A 207 -2.52 15.12 1.95
CA VAL A 207 -3.40 15.18 3.12
C VAL A 207 -4.84 14.77 2.79
N GLY A 208 -5.14 14.59 1.50
CA GLY A 208 -6.40 14.03 1.04
C GLY A 208 -6.25 13.30 -0.28
N SER A 209 -7.06 12.26 -0.51
CA SER A 209 -7.10 11.53 -1.78
C SER A 209 -8.52 11.20 -2.21
N ASP A 210 -8.83 11.32 -3.49
CA ASP A 210 -10.13 10.89 -4.03
C ASP A 210 -10.16 9.41 -4.43
N SER A 211 -9.06 8.67 -4.23
CA SER A 211 -8.83 7.27 -4.65
C SER A 211 -8.86 7.00 -6.16
N HIS A 212 -9.01 8.04 -6.99
CA HIS A 212 -9.01 7.99 -8.46
C HIS A 212 -7.83 8.78 -9.05
N GLY A 213 -6.85 9.11 -8.21
CA GLY A 213 -5.63 9.81 -8.59
C GLY A 213 -5.75 11.33 -8.58
N ALA A 214 -6.68 11.92 -7.83
CA ALA A 214 -6.58 13.32 -7.44
C ALA A 214 -6.21 13.44 -5.96
N GLU A 215 -5.22 14.29 -5.66
CA GLU A 215 -4.72 14.49 -4.28
C GLU A 215 -4.90 15.92 -3.82
N LEU A 216 -5.23 16.08 -2.55
CA LEU A 216 -5.06 17.31 -1.79
C LEU A 216 -3.69 17.25 -1.12
N PHE A 217 -2.89 18.31 -1.21
CA PHE A 217 -1.56 18.33 -0.61
C PHE A 217 -1.29 19.63 0.13
N VAL A 218 -0.34 19.60 1.07
CA VAL A 218 0.29 20.77 1.67
C VAL A 218 1.68 20.96 1.07
N GLU A 219 1.96 22.17 0.58
CA GLU A 219 3.32 22.54 0.16
C GLU A 219 4.10 23.03 1.38
N PRO A 220 5.20 22.36 1.78
CA PRO A 220 5.79 22.56 3.10
C PRO A 220 6.52 23.90 3.28
N ARG A 221 6.93 24.58 2.20
CA ARG A 221 7.67 25.87 2.28
C ARG A 221 6.72 27.04 2.52
N SER A 222 5.54 26.98 1.94
CA SER A 222 4.51 28.01 1.99
C SER A 222 3.37 27.69 2.96
N GLY A 223 3.20 26.40 3.31
CA GLY A 223 2.09 25.89 4.10
C GLY A 223 0.76 25.84 3.35
N ARG A 224 0.73 26.26 2.07
CA ARG A 224 -0.50 26.33 1.27
C ARG A 224 -1.04 24.93 1.00
N VAL A 225 -2.36 24.83 0.99
CA VAL A 225 -3.06 23.64 0.50
C VAL A 225 -3.33 23.81 -0.98
N GLY A 226 -3.00 22.81 -1.77
CA GLY A 226 -3.28 22.73 -3.20
C GLY A 226 -3.90 21.39 -3.60
N GLU A 227 -4.21 21.29 -4.87
CA GLU A 227 -4.80 20.11 -5.50
C GLU A 227 -3.94 19.64 -6.66
N SER A 228 -3.78 18.32 -6.77
CA SER A 228 -3.16 17.63 -7.90
C SER A 228 -4.24 16.80 -8.60
N PRO A 229 -4.88 17.30 -9.66
CA PRO A 229 -5.90 16.55 -10.39
C PRO A 229 -5.30 15.33 -11.10
N SER A 230 -6.10 14.28 -11.30
CA SER A 230 -5.71 13.11 -12.09
C SER A 230 -5.31 13.52 -13.51
N GLY A 231 -4.04 13.28 -13.86
CA GLY A 231 -3.46 13.65 -15.16
C GLY A 231 -3.35 15.16 -15.43
N GLY A 232 -3.42 16.01 -14.40
CA GLY A 232 -3.37 17.46 -14.53
C GLY A 232 -2.24 18.11 -13.72
N SER A 233 -2.01 19.40 -13.97
CA SER A 233 -1.03 20.19 -13.21
C SER A 233 -1.55 20.59 -11.83
N LEU A 234 -0.61 20.78 -10.90
CA LEU A 234 -0.83 21.31 -9.55
C LEU A 234 -1.60 22.64 -9.59
N ARG A 235 -2.53 22.83 -8.64
CA ARG A 235 -3.36 24.03 -8.51
C ARG A 235 -3.39 24.51 -7.07
N TYR A 236 -3.11 25.79 -6.85
CA TYR A 236 -3.19 26.44 -5.53
C TYR A 236 -4.40 27.38 -5.40
N ASP A 237 -5.01 27.75 -6.52
CA ASP A 237 -6.22 28.58 -6.64
C ASP A 237 -7.45 27.74 -7.04
N GLY A 238 -7.33 26.41 -6.98
CA GLY A 238 -8.42 25.46 -7.16
C GLY A 238 -9.49 25.55 -6.08
N PRO A 239 -10.60 24.82 -6.24
CA PRO A 239 -11.72 24.89 -5.31
C PRO A 239 -11.35 24.42 -3.89
N MET A 240 -10.28 23.65 -3.71
CA MET A 240 -9.71 23.33 -2.39
C MET A 240 -8.34 23.99 -2.14
N GLY A 241 -8.05 25.11 -2.79
CA GLY A 241 -6.91 25.96 -2.49
C GLY A 241 -7.07 26.76 -1.20
N TRP A 242 -6.11 26.62 -0.27
CA TRP A 242 -6.10 27.33 1.02
C TRP A 242 -4.75 27.96 1.35
N PRO A 243 -4.74 29.13 2.02
CA PRO A 243 -3.48 29.77 2.42
C PRO A 243 -2.71 28.97 3.49
N SER A 244 -3.39 28.12 4.26
CA SER A 244 -2.76 27.15 5.16
C SER A 244 -3.70 26.00 5.49
N TYR A 245 -3.16 24.90 6.01
CA TYR A 245 -3.97 23.74 6.42
C TYR A 245 -4.92 24.10 7.58
N VAL A 246 -4.47 24.90 8.56
CA VAL A 246 -5.37 25.39 9.62
C VAL A 246 -6.48 26.31 9.11
N ALA A 247 -6.24 27.10 8.05
CA ALA A 247 -7.28 27.94 7.46
C ALA A 247 -8.38 27.09 6.80
N MET A 248 -8.00 25.98 6.15
CA MET A 248 -8.95 24.99 5.64
C MET A 248 -9.80 24.39 6.76
N LEU A 249 -9.18 23.95 7.87
CA LEU A 249 -9.90 23.38 9.01
C LEU A 249 -10.85 24.39 9.69
N GLU A 250 -10.43 25.65 9.83
CA GLU A 250 -11.25 26.71 10.41
C GLU A 250 -12.50 26.99 9.55
N GLU A 251 -12.33 26.98 8.23
CA GLU A 251 -13.45 27.16 7.31
C GLU A 251 -14.36 25.93 7.26
N LEU A 252 -13.78 24.72 7.24
CA LEU A 252 -14.53 23.48 7.36
C LEU A 252 -15.43 23.50 8.60
N ALA A 253 -14.87 23.85 9.77
CA ALA A 253 -15.63 24.02 11.01
C ALA A 253 -16.75 25.06 10.86
N ARG A 254 -16.47 26.21 10.21
CA ARG A 254 -17.47 27.26 9.98
C ARG A 254 -18.60 26.79 9.06
N SER A 255 -18.28 26.07 8.00
CA SER A 255 -19.25 25.50 7.06
C SER A 255 -20.17 24.51 7.77
N LEU A 256 -19.60 23.54 8.51
CA LEU A 256 -20.37 22.57 9.29
C LEU A 256 -21.35 23.26 10.26
N GLU A 257 -20.85 24.17 11.11
CA GLU A 257 -21.67 24.84 12.13
C GLU A 257 -22.78 25.73 11.56
N SER A 258 -22.54 26.37 10.40
CA SER A 258 -23.51 27.29 9.80
C SER A 258 -24.42 26.65 8.76
N GLY A 259 -24.07 25.46 8.25
CA GLY A 259 -24.69 24.86 7.08
C GLY A 259 -24.39 25.61 5.77
N ALA A 260 -23.52 26.63 5.79
CA ALA A 260 -23.12 27.36 4.60
C ALA A 260 -22.12 26.55 3.78
N ALA A 261 -22.02 26.84 2.47
CA ALA A 261 -21.06 26.16 1.62
C ALA A 261 -19.62 26.37 2.09
N LEU A 262 -18.84 25.28 2.09
CA LEU A 262 -17.40 25.31 1.98
C LEU A 262 -17.10 25.45 0.49
N ARG A 263 -16.88 26.69 0.05
CA ARG A 263 -16.77 27.03 -1.38
C ARG A 263 -18.07 26.71 -2.13
N ASP A 264 -18.08 25.66 -2.92
CA ASP A 264 -19.23 25.24 -3.74
C ASP A 264 -20.02 24.08 -3.12
N TRP A 265 -19.55 23.54 -1.98
CA TRP A 265 -20.13 22.34 -1.39
C TRP A 265 -20.76 22.58 -0.04
N TYR A 266 -21.98 22.07 0.13
CA TYR A 266 -22.75 22.16 1.35
C TYR A 266 -22.63 20.87 2.17
N PRO A 267 -22.47 20.98 3.49
CA PRO A 267 -22.44 19.82 4.35
C PRO A 267 -23.84 19.20 4.45
N THR A 268 -23.92 17.89 4.28
CA THR A 268 -25.14 17.10 4.47
C THR A 268 -24.83 15.86 5.29
N VAL A 269 -25.85 15.20 5.81
CA VAL A 269 -25.69 13.97 6.59
C VAL A 269 -26.63 12.90 6.07
N THR A 270 -26.11 11.70 5.86
CA THR A 270 -26.91 10.55 5.43
C THR A 270 -27.79 10.03 6.56
N SER A 271 -28.78 9.19 6.25
CA SER A 271 -29.55 8.48 7.27
C SER A 271 -28.69 7.53 8.13
N GLY A 272 -27.49 7.18 7.67
CA GLY A 272 -26.49 6.42 8.44
C GLY A 272 -25.64 7.29 9.36
N CYS A 273 -25.95 8.58 9.50
CA CYS A 273 -25.23 9.54 10.32
C CYS A 273 -23.78 9.78 9.88
N GLU A 274 -23.57 9.74 8.56
CA GLU A 274 -22.29 10.06 7.93
C GLU A 274 -22.35 11.44 7.26
N LEU A 275 -21.33 12.26 7.49
CA LEU A 275 -21.09 13.50 6.75
C LEU A 275 -20.88 13.19 5.26
N ARG A 276 -21.51 13.98 4.40
CA ARG A 276 -21.28 14.03 2.94
C ARG A 276 -21.31 15.49 2.49
N TRP A 277 -20.96 15.72 1.24
CA TRP A 277 -20.98 17.03 0.59
C TRP A 277 -21.92 17.01 -0.61
N ALA A 278 -22.65 18.10 -0.83
CA ALA A 278 -23.60 18.24 -1.93
C ALA A 278 -23.48 19.61 -2.60
N ASP A 279 -23.91 19.72 -3.86
CA ASP A 279 -23.88 20.97 -4.62
C ASP A 279 -24.96 21.97 -4.19
N GLU A 280 -25.97 21.50 -3.44
CA GLU A 280 -27.07 22.31 -2.92
C GLU A 280 -27.21 22.15 -1.40
N PRO A 281 -27.67 23.21 -0.68
CA PRO A 281 -27.88 23.14 0.76
C PRO A 281 -28.95 22.12 1.14
N ALA A 282 -28.70 21.35 2.19
CA ALA A 282 -29.71 20.46 2.75
C ALA A 282 -30.85 21.27 3.38
N GLU A 283 -32.11 20.93 3.07
CA GLU A 283 -33.29 21.56 3.68
C GLU A 283 -33.31 21.36 5.21
N SER A 284 -32.88 20.18 5.68
CA SER A 284 -32.68 19.86 7.09
C SER A 284 -31.75 18.65 7.26
N LEU A 285 -31.02 18.61 8.37
CA LEU A 285 -30.20 17.44 8.73
C LEU A 285 -31.07 16.38 9.44
N PRO A 286 -30.82 15.08 9.22
CA PRO A 286 -31.54 14.00 9.90
C PRO A 286 -31.38 14.09 11.43
N GLY A 287 -32.51 13.95 12.12
CA GLY A 287 -32.53 13.82 13.58
C GLY A 287 -32.07 12.44 14.05
N GLY A 288 -31.65 12.34 15.31
CA GLY A 288 -31.24 11.06 15.92
C GLY A 288 -29.81 10.62 15.61
N CYS A 289 -29.04 11.44 14.90
CA CYS A 289 -27.62 11.17 14.61
C CYS A 289 -26.64 11.61 15.68
N ALA A 290 -27.14 12.27 16.73
CA ALA A 290 -26.35 12.59 17.91
C ALA A 290 -25.84 11.31 18.57
N GLY A 291 -24.52 11.17 18.66
CA GLY A 291 -23.86 10.07 19.36
C GLY A 291 -23.46 10.49 20.77
N GLY A 292 -23.25 9.52 21.66
CA GLY A 292 -22.52 9.79 22.90
C GLY A 292 -21.15 10.42 22.59
N ALA A 293 -20.63 11.22 23.51
CA ALA A 293 -19.28 11.75 23.39
C ALA A 293 -18.34 10.60 23.05
N ARG A 294 -17.55 10.74 21.97
CA ARG A 294 -16.41 9.86 21.73
C ARG A 294 -15.63 9.85 23.05
N PRO A 295 -15.28 8.69 23.64
CA PRO A 295 -14.36 8.70 24.75
C PRO A 295 -13.07 9.34 24.22
N SER A 296 -12.86 10.62 24.51
CA SER A 296 -11.54 11.22 24.46
C SER A 296 -10.76 10.44 25.51
N PRO A 297 -9.72 9.68 25.15
CA PRO A 297 -8.73 9.38 26.16
C PRO A 297 -8.17 10.74 26.57
N SER A 298 -8.62 11.27 27.71
CA SER A 298 -7.76 12.21 28.45
C SER A 298 -6.41 11.51 28.57
N PRO A 299 -5.28 12.23 28.38
CA PRO A 299 -3.96 11.70 28.70
C PRO A 299 -3.86 11.62 30.23
N THR A 300 -4.66 10.74 30.82
CA THR A 300 -4.22 10.02 31.99
C THR A 300 -3.16 9.10 31.43
N PRO A 301 -1.92 9.07 31.94
CA PRO A 301 -0.99 8.00 31.66
C PRO A 301 -1.53 6.73 32.33
N THR A 302 -2.70 6.27 31.88
CA THR A 302 -2.91 4.85 31.77
C THR A 302 -1.96 4.48 30.66
N VAL A 303 -0.85 3.85 31.05
CA VAL A 303 -0.16 2.93 30.17
C VAL A 303 -1.25 1.95 29.73
N ALA A 304 -1.99 2.30 28.66
CA ALA A 304 -2.43 1.28 27.75
C ALA A 304 -1.14 0.52 27.46
N PRO A 305 -1.08 -0.79 27.72
CA PRO A 305 0.10 -1.53 27.32
C PRO A 305 0.31 -1.13 25.86
N THR A 306 1.44 -0.49 25.56
CA THR A 306 1.90 -0.33 24.18
C THR A 306 1.60 -1.66 23.53
N PRO A 307 0.79 -1.73 22.46
CA PRO A 307 0.52 -3.01 21.82
C PRO A 307 1.87 -3.67 21.66
N GLU A 308 2.11 -4.74 22.42
CA GLU A 308 3.48 -5.19 22.62
C GLU A 308 3.95 -5.58 21.23
N LYS A 309 4.97 -4.86 20.73
CA LYS A 309 5.64 -5.24 19.48
C LYS A 309 5.92 -6.73 19.62
N LEU A 310 5.67 -7.48 18.56
CA LEU A 310 5.83 -8.92 18.59
C LEU A 310 7.19 -9.29 19.21
N SER A 311 7.16 -10.08 20.28
CA SER A 311 8.40 -10.64 20.80
C SER A 311 9.10 -11.44 19.70
N PRO A 312 10.42 -11.62 19.75
CA PRO A 312 11.13 -12.45 18.75
C PRO A 312 10.56 -13.88 18.63
N ALA A 313 9.91 -14.40 19.68
CA ALA A 313 9.22 -15.68 19.64
C ALA A 313 7.91 -15.60 18.84
N GLN A 314 7.06 -14.59 19.09
CA GLN A 314 5.80 -14.39 18.35
C GLN A 314 6.06 -14.03 16.89
N ALA A 315 7.05 -13.16 16.63
CA ALA A 315 7.47 -12.81 15.28
C ALA A 315 7.92 -14.03 14.46
N ARG A 316 8.64 -14.98 15.08
CA ARG A 316 8.98 -16.27 14.45
C ARG A 316 7.76 -17.19 14.30
N ALA A 317 6.88 -17.24 15.30
CA ALA A 317 5.67 -18.06 15.27
C ALA A 317 4.67 -17.60 14.19
N SER A 318 4.66 -16.31 13.85
CA SER A 318 3.84 -15.75 12.76
C SER A 318 4.23 -16.26 11.37
N GLY A 319 5.42 -16.87 11.21
CA GLY A 319 5.98 -17.26 9.93
C GLY A 319 6.73 -16.16 9.18
N CYS A 320 6.64 -14.90 9.62
CA CYS A 320 7.28 -13.75 8.95
C CYS A 320 8.77 -13.56 9.25
N LEU A 321 9.33 -14.27 10.22
CA LEU A 321 10.78 -14.35 10.45
C LEU A 321 11.31 -15.79 10.24
N PRO A 322 11.32 -16.28 8.98
CA PRO A 322 11.85 -17.61 8.69
C PRO A 322 13.37 -17.66 8.94
N GLY A 323 13.84 -18.83 9.38
CA GLY A 323 15.28 -19.07 9.48
C GLY A 323 15.96 -19.10 8.10
N ARG A 324 17.23 -18.68 8.04
CA ARG A 324 18.03 -18.73 6.80
C ARG A 324 18.05 -20.15 6.23
N ARG A 325 17.75 -20.27 4.93
CA ARG A 325 17.80 -21.52 4.16
C ARG A 325 18.48 -21.26 2.82
N ALA A 326 19.28 -22.21 2.36
CA ALA A 326 19.82 -22.16 1.01
C ALA A 326 18.70 -22.40 -0.02
N PRO A 327 18.70 -21.72 -1.17
CA PRO A 327 17.82 -22.03 -2.29
C PRO A 327 18.02 -23.47 -2.77
N VAL A 328 16.96 -24.29 -2.73
CA VAL A 328 16.99 -25.66 -3.24
C VAL A 328 16.02 -25.78 -4.41
N VAL A 329 16.54 -26.02 -5.61
CA VAL A 329 15.71 -26.27 -6.79
C VAL A 329 14.99 -27.60 -6.63
N ARG A 330 13.66 -27.56 -6.68
CA ARG A 330 12.79 -28.74 -6.66
C ARG A 330 12.12 -28.95 -8.00
N VAL A 331 11.87 -30.21 -8.32
CA VAL A 331 11.04 -30.60 -9.45
C VAL A 331 9.63 -30.87 -8.92
N PRO A 332 8.57 -30.22 -9.45
CA PRO A 332 7.19 -30.51 -9.04
C PRO A 332 6.78 -31.93 -9.47
N ASP A 333 5.80 -32.53 -8.77
CA ASP A 333 5.26 -33.83 -9.14
C ASP A 333 4.87 -33.89 -10.64
N PRO A 334 5.33 -34.91 -11.39
CA PRO A 334 5.06 -35.00 -12.83
C PRO A 334 3.57 -35.08 -13.19
N ALA A 335 2.75 -35.75 -12.36
CA ALA A 335 1.32 -35.87 -12.60
C ALA A 335 0.59 -34.55 -12.35
N VAL A 336 0.98 -33.80 -11.31
CA VAL A 336 0.48 -32.43 -11.07
C VAL A 336 0.87 -31.51 -12.23
N THR A 337 2.14 -31.56 -12.64
CA THR A 337 2.68 -30.77 -13.76
C THR A 337 1.90 -31.00 -15.06
N ALA A 338 1.61 -32.25 -15.40
CA ALA A 338 0.83 -32.59 -16.60
C ALA A 338 -0.61 -32.04 -16.55
N ARG A 339 -1.22 -31.99 -15.35
CA ARG A 339 -2.57 -31.43 -15.15
C ARG A 339 -2.55 -29.92 -15.28
N VAL A 340 -1.58 -29.24 -14.66
CA VAL A 340 -1.38 -27.79 -14.79
C VAL A 340 -1.16 -27.40 -16.25
N ALA A 341 -0.25 -28.06 -16.96
CA ALA A 341 0.02 -27.82 -18.37
C ALA A 341 -1.22 -28.03 -19.26
N THR A 342 -2.09 -28.99 -18.92
CA THR A 342 -3.35 -29.22 -19.64
C THR A 342 -4.33 -28.06 -19.49
N VAL A 343 -4.41 -27.48 -18.29
CA VAL A 343 -5.28 -26.33 -18.02
C VAL A 343 -4.73 -25.07 -18.67
N TRP A 344 -3.43 -24.81 -18.56
CA TRP A 344 -2.81 -23.66 -19.21
C TRP A 344 -2.96 -23.67 -20.73
N ARG A 345 -2.76 -24.81 -21.39
CA ARG A 345 -3.02 -24.94 -22.83
C ARG A 345 -4.45 -24.56 -23.24
N ARG A 346 -5.44 -24.73 -22.35
CA ARG A 346 -6.83 -24.30 -22.60
C ARG A 346 -6.95 -22.78 -22.49
N ILE A 347 -6.36 -22.20 -21.45
CA ILE A 347 -6.30 -20.76 -21.21
C ILE A 347 -5.59 -20.05 -22.36
N GLU A 348 -4.35 -20.43 -22.68
CA GLU A 348 -3.54 -19.87 -23.77
C GLU A 348 -4.28 -19.90 -25.11
N ARG A 349 -4.87 -21.06 -25.46
CA ARG A 349 -5.66 -21.19 -26.69
C ARG A 349 -6.85 -20.25 -26.71
N TRP A 350 -7.49 -20.02 -25.57
CA TRP A 350 -8.62 -19.11 -25.47
C TRP A 350 -8.14 -17.66 -25.61
N LEU A 351 -7.14 -17.26 -24.83
CA LEU A 351 -6.55 -15.91 -24.84
C LEU A 351 -6.04 -15.55 -26.24
N ALA A 352 -5.21 -16.40 -26.85
CA ALA A 352 -4.67 -16.15 -28.19
C ALA A 352 -5.76 -15.91 -29.26
N ARG A 353 -6.96 -16.50 -29.10
CA ARG A 353 -8.09 -16.33 -30.03
C ARG A 353 -9.05 -15.22 -29.66
N LYS A 354 -9.24 -14.95 -28.37
CA LYS A 354 -10.31 -14.10 -27.86
C LYS A 354 -9.78 -12.83 -27.21
N ALA A 355 -8.69 -12.90 -26.47
CA ALA A 355 -8.06 -11.78 -25.79
C ALA A 355 -6.54 -11.73 -26.12
N PRO A 356 -6.15 -11.43 -27.38
CA PRO A 356 -4.76 -11.48 -27.81
C PRO A 356 -3.86 -10.41 -27.17
N VAL A 357 -4.42 -9.33 -26.60
CA VAL A 357 -3.66 -8.33 -25.83
C VAL A 357 -3.27 -8.94 -24.49
N THR A 358 -4.24 -9.45 -23.72
CA THR A 358 -3.98 -10.20 -22.48
C THR A 358 -3.13 -11.46 -22.72
N TYR A 359 -3.21 -12.10 -23.88
CA TYR A 359 -2.31 -13.22 -24.19
C TYR A 359 -0.83 -12.80 -24.20
N LYS A 360 -0.53 -11.58 -24.66
CA LYS A 360 0.84 -11.06 -24.75
C LYS A 360 1.42 -10.66 -23.39
N THR A 361 0.58 -10.47 -22.37
CA THR A 361 1.05 -10.14 -21.02
C THR A 361 1.53 -11.37 -20.25
N LEU A 362 1.23 -12.60 -20.73
CA LEU A 362 1.77 -13.82 -20.13
C LEU A 362 3.30 -13.83 -20.25
N THR A 363 3.97 -13.85 -19.11
CA THR A 363 5.43 -13.82 -19.06
C THR A 363 6.03 -15.17 -19.47
N PRO A 364 7.32 -15.20 -19.86
CA PRO A 364 8.05 -16.44 -20.06
C PRO A 364 8.08 -17.32 -18.79
N PRO A 365 8.44 -18.61 -18.91
CA PRO A 365 8.63 -19.48 -17.75
C PRO A 365 9.65 -18.93 -16.73
N ALA A 366 9.32 -19.04 -15.45
CA ALA A 366 10.22 -18.68 -14.35
C ALA A 366 11.48 -19.56 -14.39
N ARG A 367 12.64 -18.99 -14.04
CA ARG A 367 13.84 -19.80 -13.83
C ARG A 367 13.64 -20.64 -12.56
N PRO A 368 13.98 -21.95 -12.54
CA PRO A 368 13.82 -22.78 -11.35
C PRO A 368 14.54 -22.26 -10.10
N LEU A 369 15.64 -21.52 -10.31
CA LEU A 369 16.41 -20.88 -9.25
C LEU A 369 15.67 -19.68 -8.62
N ASP A 370 14.92 -18.89 -9.39
CA ASP A 370 14.16 -17.75 -8.85
C ASP A 370 13.06 -18.22 -7.92
N ILE A 371 12.35 -19.29 -8.32
CA ILE A 371 11.37 -19.95 -7.45
C ILE A 371 12.05 -20.47 -6.17
N ALA A 372 13.24 -21.07 -6.29
CA ALA A 372 13.98 -21.56 -5.13
C ALA A 372 14.47 -20.43 -4.21
N LYS A 373 14.86 -19.28 -4.77
CA LYS A 373 15.23 -18.07 -4.02
C LYS A 373 14.01 -17.50 -3.27
N ALA A 374 12.84 -17.46 -3.91
CA ALA A 374 11.59 -17.04 -3.27
C ALA A 374 11.20 -17.98 -2.11
N GLU A 375 11.19 -19.29 -2.34
CA GLU A 375 10.92 -20.31 -1.31
C GLU A 375 11.89 -20.20 -0.12
N ALA A 376 13.18 -20.02 -0.39
CA ALA A 376 14.19 -19.87 0.65
C ALA A 376 14.00 -18.60 1.48
N ALA A 377 13.75 -17.47 0.82
CA ALA A 377 13.52 -16.19 1.48
C ALA A 377 12.27 -16.19 2.35
N MET A 378 11.18 -16.81 1.87
CA MET A 378 9.91 -16.91 2.59
C MET A 378 9.95 -18.02 3.66
N GLY A 379 10.93 -18.92 3.61
CA GLY A 379 10.94 -20.13 4.44
C GLY A 379 9.80 -21.10 4.12
N LEU A 380 9.14 -20.94 2.98
CA LEU A 380 7.98 -21.73 2.54
C LEU A 380 8.35 -22.67 1.41
N ARG A 381 7.49 -23.66 1.18
CA ARG A 381 7.54 -24.51 0.00
C ARG A 381 6.34 -24.20 -0.87
N PHE A 382 6.59 -23.80 -2.11
CA PHE A 382 5.50 -23.60 -3.06
C PHE A 382 4.88 -24.96 -3.37
N PRO A 383 3.53 -25.07 -3.33
CA PRO A 383 2.84 -26.25 -3.80
C PRO A 383 3.21 -26.59 -5.24
N ASP A 384 3.23 -27.88 -5.56
CA ASP A 384 3.66 -28.36 -6.87
C ASP A 384 2.82 -27.80 -8.02
N ASP A 385 1.55 -27.47 -7.78
CA ASP A 385 0.70 -26.84 -8.79
C ASP A 385 1.03 -25.37 -9.06
N LEU A 386 1.31 -24.57 -8.03
CA LEU A 386 1.84 -23.21 -8.20
C LEU A 386 3.21 -23.25 -8.89
N ARG A 387 4.13 -24.11 -8.43
CA ARG A 387 5.46 -24.25 -9.03
C ARG A 387 5.41 -24.65 -10.50
N ALA A 388 4.57 -25.62 -10.85
CA ALA A 388 4.37 -26.02 -12.25
C ALA A 388 3.73 -24.91 -13.10
N SER A 389 2.96 -24.01 -12.47
CA SER A 389 2.39 -22.83 -13.13
C SER A 389 3.48 -21.80 -13.45
N LEU A 390 4.31 -21.45 -12.45
CA LEU A 390 5.44 -20.52 -12.60
C LEU A 390 6.47 -21.02 -13.62
N LEU A 391 6.74 -22.33 -13.63
CA LEU A 391 7.60 -22.98 -14.65
C LEU A 391 6.98 -22.99 -16.06
N ARG A 392 5.79 -22.44 -16.25
CA ARG A 392 5.14 -22.27 -17.55
C ARG A 392 4.98 -20.79 -17.91
N HIS A 393 4.54 -19.98 -16.96
CA HIS A 393 4.43 -18.53 -17.04
C HIS A 393 4.80 -17.97 -15.66
N ASP A 394 5.81 -17.10 -15.59
CA ASP A 394 6.21 -16.43 -14.34
C ASP A 394 5.27 -15.27 -14.01
N GLY A 395 3.98 -15.60 -13.85
CA GLY A 395 2.91 -14.63 -13.73
C GLY A 395 2.42 -14.04 -15.07
N SER A 396 1.94 -12.82 -14.98
CA SER A 396 1.60 -11.96 -16.09
C SER A 396 2.12 -10.56 -15.79
N GLY A 397 2.53 -9.80 -16.81
CA GLY A 397 2.88 -8.39 -16.63
C GLY A 397 1.74 -7.59 -16.01
N GLU A 398 2.02 -6.34 -15.66
CA GLU A 398 1.05 -5.42 -15.04
C GLU A 398 -0.24 -5.30 -15.86
N TRP A 399 -1.40 -5.28 -15.18
CA TRP A 399 -2.74 -5.31 -15.78
C TRP A 399 -2.93 -6.49 -16.74
N GLY A 400 -2.38 -7.63 -16.35
CA GLY A 400 -2.20 -8.83 -17.16
C GLY A 400 -3.33 -9.85 -17.10
N PHE A 401 -2.96 -11.11 -16.87
CA PHE A 401 -3.88 -12.23 -16.84
C PHE A 401 -3.92 -12.84 -15.44
N GLY A 402 -5.11 -12.92 -14.88
CA GLY A 402 -5.34 -13.80 -13.74
C GLY A 402 -6.80 -14.12 -13.45
N PRO A 403 -7.04 -14.68 -12.25
CA PRO A 403 -8.38 -15.02 -11.79
C PRO A 403 -9.32 -13.80 -11.73
N ALA A 404 -10.62 -14.05 -11.89
CA ALA A 404 -11.63 -13.04 -11.62
C ALA A 404 -11.58 -12.57 -10.15
N PRO A 405 -11.97 -11.33 -9.84
CA PRO A 405 -12.48 -10.31 -10.77
C PRO A 405 -11.44 -9.43 -11.46
N PHE A 406 -10.31 -9.16 -10.83
CA PHE A 406 -9.34 -8.17 -11.32
C PHE A 406 -7.91 -8.54 -10.90
N TYR A 407 -7.67 -9.83 -10.64
CA TYR A 407 -6.36 -10.29 -10.20
C TYR A 407 -5.44 -10.56 -11.39
N ASP A 408 -4.18 -10.20 -11.22
CA ASP A 408 -3.06 -10.60 -12.08
C ASP A 408 -2.23 -11.68 -11.41
N LEU A 409 -1.78 -12.68 -12.17
CA LEU A 409 -0.88 -13.69 -11.63
C LEU A 409 0.50 -13.09 -11.38
N MET A 410 1.00 -13.26 -10.16
CA MET A 410 2.29 -12.73 -9.75
C MET A 410 3.44 -13.61 -10.24
N SER A 411 4.59 -13.00 -10.54
CA SER A 411 5.84 -13.71 -10.73
C SER A 411 6.36 -14.31 -9.41
N ALA A 412 7.37 -15.17 -9.47
CA ALA A 412 8.07 -15.65 -8.28
C ALA A 412 8.75 -14.50 -7.51
N LYS A 413 9.23 -13.47 -8.21
CA LYS A 413 9.82 -12.26 -7.62
C LYS A 413 8.76 -11.46 -6.88
N ASP A 414 7.61 -11.21 -7.51
CA ASP A 414 6.54 -10.40 -6.93
C ASP A 414 5.86 -11.12 -5.77
N THR A 415 5.66 -12.43 -5.89
CA THR A 415 5.19 -13.29 -4.79
C THR A 415 6.04 -13.09 -3.53
N ARG A 416 7.37 -13.09 -3.69
CA ARG A 416 8.30 -12.85 -2.58
C ARG A 416 8.22 -11.41 -2.08
N ALA A 417 8.15 -10.44 -2.99
CA ALA A 417 8.11 -9.01 -2.65
C ALA A 417 6.84 -8.66 -1.87
N GLY A 418 5.66 -9.06 -2.36
CA GLY A 418 4.39 -8.88 -1.69
C GLY A 418 4.33 -9.60 -0.35
N TRP A 419 4.84 -10.84 -0.26
CA TRP A 419 4.96 -11.55 1.01
C TRP A 419 5.83 -10.79 2.02
N LYS A 420 6.99 -10.29 1.57
CA LYS A 420 7.91 -9.54 2.44
C LYS A 420 7.25 -8.27 2.94
N MET A 421 6.61 -7.50 2.05
CA MET A 421 5.89 -6.28 2.39
C MET A 421 4.84 -6.56 3.48
N LEU A 422 3.97 -7.55 3.26
CA LEU A 422 2.93 -7.93 4.23
C LEU A 422 3.54 -8.39 5.56
N CYS A 423 4.65 -9.11 5.52
CA CYS A 423 5.36 -9.51 6.73
C CYS A 423 6.04 -8.36 7.46
N ASP A 424 6.65 -7.41 6.76
CA ASP A 424 7.25 -6.22 7.38
C ASP A 424 6.19 -5.39 8.10
N PHE A 425 5.00 -5.21 7.49
CA PHE A 425 3.86 -4.55 8.12
C PHE A 425 3.38 -5.31 9.36
N LEU A 426 3.23 -6.64 9.27
CA LEU A 426 2.83 -7.45 10.42
C LEU A 426 3.83 -7.35 11.58
N LEU A 427 5.13 -7.36 11.27
CA LEU A 427 6.21 -7.29 12.26
C LEU A 427 6.33 -5.91 12.92
N GLY A 428 5.97 -4.85 12.20
CA GLY A 428 5.87 -3.49 12.72
C GLY A 428 4.56 -3.19 13.45
N GLY A 429 3.56 -4.07 13.32
CA GLY A 429 2.21 -3.90 13.84
C GLY A 429 1.97 -4.52 15.22
N PRO A 430 0.75 -4.31 15.79
CA PRO A 430 0.34 -4.91 17.05
C PRO A 430 0.12 -6.43 16.92
N GLU A 431 0.23 -7.16 18.05
CA GLU A 431 0.08 -8.63 18.08
C GLU A 431 -1.25 -9.12 17.49
N GLU A 432 -2.34 -8.36 17.65
CA GLU A 432 -3.66 -8.80 17.20
C GLU A 432 -3.77 -9.02 15.69
N MET A 433 -2.83 -8.47 14.91
CA MET A 433 -2.75 -8.67 13.45
C MET A 433 -2.31 -10.08 13.07
N VAL A 434 -1.62 -10.81 13.95
CA VAL A 434 -1.08 -12.13 13.65
C VAL A 434 -2.21 -13.14 13.44
N GLY A 435 -2.28 -13.70 12.24
CA GLY A 435 -3.27 -14.73 11.89
C GLY A 435 -4.68 -14.21 11.61
N THR A 436 -4.91 -12.89 11.75
CA THR A 436 -6.18 -12.23 11.41
C THR A 436 -6.01 -11.30 10.20
N TRP A 437 -4.97 -10.48 10.21
CA TRP A 437 -4.62 -9.56 9.13
C TRP A 437 -3.66 -10.23 8.15
N TRP A 438 -2.55 -10.82 8.63
CA TRP A 438 -1.65 -11.61 7.78
C TRP A 438 -1.02 -12.77 8.56
N ASP A 439 -0.58 -13.80 7.83
CA ASP A 439 0.14 -14.95 8.35
C ASP A 439 1.28 -15.30 7.37
N GLY A 440 2.52 -15.36 7.87
CA GLY A 440 3.70 -15.61 7.07
C GLY A 440 3.76 -17.02 6.45
N HIS A 441 2.84 -17.92 6.79
CA HIS A 441 2.68 -19.23 6.15
C HIS A 441 1.86 -19.21 4.86
N LEU A 442 1.37 -18.03 4.45
CA LEU A 442 0.59 -17.83 3.24
C LEU A 442 1.48 -17.38 2.08
N ILE A 443 1.19 -17.87 0.87
CA ILE A 443 1.90 -17.48 -0.36
C ILE A 443 0.97 -16.59 -1.19
N PRO A 444 1.17 -15.27 -1.27
CA PRO A 444 0.44 -14.44 -2.23
C PRO A 444 0.81 -14.87 -3.64
N PHE A 445 -0.15 -15.03 -4.53
CA PHE A 445 0.10 -15.50 -5.91
C PHE A 445 -0.66 -14.71 -6.97
N ALA A 446 -1.57 -13.83 -6.56
CA ALA A 446 -2.24 -12.92 -7.46
C ALA A 446 -2.51 -11.58 -6.76
N ASP A 447 -2.33 -10.49 -7.50
CA ASP A 447 -2.45 -9.10 -7.01
C ASP A 447 -3.65 -8.41 -7.67
N ALA A 448 -4.42 -7.68 -6.88
CA ALA A 448 -5.55 -6.87 -7.34
C ALA A 448 -5.19 -5.42 -7.70
N HIS A 449 -3.95 -4.99 -7.42
CA HIS A 449 -3.44 -3.62 -7.58
C HIS A 449 -4.14 -2.56 -6.73
N ASP A 450 -4.94 -2.99 -5.75
CA ASP A 450 -5.62 -2.15 -4.76
C ASP A 450 -5.26 -2.54 -3.31
N GLY A 451 -4.18 -3.31 -3.15
CA GLY A 451 -3.77 -3.89 -1.86
C GLY A 451 -4.41 -5.24 -1.54
N GLY A 452 -5.29 -5.76 -2.40
CA GLY A 452 -5.84 -7.10 -2.31
C GLY A 452 -4.92 -8.19 -2.89
N TYR A 453 -4.88 -9.36 -2.24
CA TYR A 453 -4.14 -10.53 -2.72
C TYR A 453 -4.97 -11.80 -2.69
N LEU A 454 -4.79 -12.68 -3.68
CA LEU A 454 -5.09 -14.10 -3.51
C LEU A 454 -3.87 -14.81 -2.93
N PHE A 455 -4.10 -15.68 -1.95
CA PHE A 455 -3.02 -16.43 -1.30
C PHE A 455 -3.26 -17.94 -1.31
N ILE A 456 -2.19 -18.73 -1.13
CA ILE A 456 -2.26 -20.16 -0.82
C ILE A 456 -1.78 -20.38 0.62
N ASP A 457 -2.59 -21.05 1.44
CA ASP A 457 -2.16 -21.51 2.76
C ASP A 457 -1.33 -22.78 2.62
N THR A 458 -0.03 -22.72 2.94
CA THR A 458 0.89 -23.85 2.82
C THR A 458 0.55 -25.04 3.72
N ARG A 459 -0.23 -24.83 4.79
CA ARG A 459 -0.63 -25.87 5.74
C ARG A 459 -1.79 -26.71 5.21
N THR A 460 -2.65 -26.11 4.39
CA THR A 460 -3.87 -26.77 3.88
C THR A 460 -3.86 -26.99 2.37
N GLY A 461 -3.03 -26.25 1.63
CA GLY A 461 -3.00 -26.18 0.18
C GLY A 461 -4.17 -25.39 -0.43
N LYS A 462 -5.09 -24.87 0.38
CA LYS A 462 -6.26 -24.11 -0.09
C LYS A 462 -5.87 -22.68 -0.46
N THR A 463 -6.65 -22.07 -1.35
CA THR A 463 -6.53 -20.64 -1.62
C THR A 463 -7.39 -19.83 -0.66
N GLY A 464 -7.06 -18.56 -0.45
CA GLY A 464 -7.95 -17.58 0.15
C GLY A 464 -7.73 -16.21 -0.48
N GLU A 465 -8.35 -15.22 0.13
CA GLU A 465 -8.31 -13.83 -0.31
C GLU A 465 -7.98 -12.95 0.89
N TYR A 466 -7.18 -11.93 0.65
CA TYR A 466 -6.76 -10.94 1.62
C TYR A 466 -7.07 -9.54 1.08
N TYR A 467 -7.61 -8.69 1.94
CA TYR A 467 -7.66 -7.23 1.75
C TYR A 467 -7.28 -6.56 3.06
N ASN A 468 -6.67 -5.38 2.98
CA ASN A 468 -6.20 -4.66 4.16
C ASN A 468 -7.34 -4.36 5.16
N GLU A 469 -8.53 -4.03 4.67
CA GLU A 469 -9.69 -3.65 5.47
C GLU A 469 -10.39 -4.84 6.13
N SER A 470 -10.35 -6.00 5.49
CA SER A 470 -11.11 -7.19 5.91
C SER A 470 -10.24 -8.31 6.48
N GLY A 471 -8.92 -8.22 6.30
CA GLY A 471 -7.96 -9.26 6.67
C GLY A 471 -8.11 -10.53 5.84
N LEU A 472 -7.80 -11.67 6.46
CA LEU A 472 -7.75 -12.97 5.81
C LEU A 472 -9.13 -13.63 5.69
N THR A 473 -9.52 -13.99 4.47
CA THR A 473 -10.72 -14.79 4.19
C THR A 473 -10.34 -16.24 3.87
N PHE A 474 -10.72 -17.16 4.77
CA PHE A 474 -10.46 -18.61 4.67
C PHE A 474 -11.70 -19.46 4.35
N GLU A 475 -12.86 -18.83 4.17
CA GLU A 475 -14.14 -19.52 3.94
C GLU A 475 -14.96 -18.85 2.83
N GLY A 476 -16.06 -19.50 2.43
CA GLY A 476 -16.99 -18.95 1.44
C GLY A 476 -16.62 -19.27 0.00
N ASP A 477 -17.23 -18.52 -0.92
CA ASP A 477 -17.02 -18.70 -2.36
C ASP A 477 -15.57 -18.40 -2.76
N ASP A 478 -14.85 -17.62 -1.95
CA ASP A 478 -13.50 -17.10 -2.20
C ASP A 478 -12.35 -18.09 -1.93
N VAL A 479 -12.69 -19.30 -1.47
CA VAL A 479 -11.73 -20.37 -1.18
C VAL A 479 -11.82 -21.54 -2.15
N TRP A 480 -10.69 -21.89 -2.77
CA TRP A 480 -10.56 -23.09 -3.60
C TRP A 480 -9.76 -24.17 -2.88
N PRO A 481 -10.03 -25.46 -3.15
CA PRO A 481 -9.26 -26.55 -2.56
C PRO A 481 -7.78 -26.56 -2.94
N SER A 482 -7.40 -25.93 -4.06
CA SER A 482 -6.00 -25.73 -4.47
C SER A 482 -5.88 -24.69 -5.58
N TYR A 483 -4.66 -24.21 -5.84
CA TYR A 483 -4.35 -23.36 -6.99
C TYR A 483 -4.79 -24.00 -8.32
N LEU A 484 -4.52 -25.29 -8.53
CA LEU A 484 -4.99 -26.03 -9.71
C LEU A 484 -6.53 -26.06 -9.81
N ALA A 485 -7.26 -26.11 -8.69
CA ALA A 485 -8.72 -26.09 -8.70
C ALA A 485 -9.25 -24.72 -9.17
N LEU A 486 -8.66 -23.63 -8.67
CA LEU A 486 -8.94 -22.27 -9.12
C LEU A 486 -8.65 -22.13 -10.62
N LEU A 487 -7.44 -22.51 -11.07
CA LEU A 487 -7.02 -22.39 -12.47
C LEU A 487 -7.96 -23.17 -13.41
N LYS A 488 -8.43 -24.36 -13.00
CA LYS A 488 -9.43 -25.14 -13.76
C LYS A 488 -10.78 -24.43 -13.87
N ALA A 489 -11.22 -23.79 -12.80
CA ALA A 489 -12.46 -23.05 -12.77
C ALA A 489 -12.37 -21.81 -13.68
N THR A 490 -11.26 -21.07 -13.62
CA THR A 490 -10.96 -19.96 -14.53
C THR A 490 -11.01 -20.42 -15.99
N ALA A 491 -10.28 -21.48 -16.34
CA ALA A 491 -10.29 -22.03 -17.70
C ALA A 491 -11.70 -22.43 -18.17
N ARG A 492 -12.51 -23.05 -17.30
CA ARG A 492 -13.90 -23.41 -17.60
C ARG A 492 -14.78 -22.18 -17.81
N SER A 493 -14.61 -21.14 -16.99
CA SER A 493 -15.34 -19.89 -17.11
C SER A 493 -15.04 -19.21 -18.46
N LEU A 494 -13.76 -19.09 -18.82
CA LEU A 494 -13.32 -18.56 -20.12
C LEU A 494 -13.96 -19.32 -21.30
N GLU A 495 -13.82 -20.65 -21.34
CA GLU A 495 -14.29 -21.47 -22.45
C GLU A 495 -15.81 -21.48 -22.61
N THR A 496 -16.55 -21.46 -21.50
CA THR A 496 -18.03 -21.56 -21.52
C THR A 496 -18.74 -20.22 -21.47
N GLY A 497 -18.01 -19.15 -21.12
CA GLY A 497 -18.58 -17.85 -20.78
C GLY A 497 -19.52 -17.90 -19.57
N ARG A 498 -19.49 -18.95 -18.75
CA ARG A 498 -20.29 -19.02 -17.51
C ARG A 498 -19.58 -18.29 -16.38
N PRO A 499 -20.30 -17.63 -15.45
CA PRO A 499 -19.66 -16.90 -14.37
C PRO A 499 -18.85 -17.80 -13.43
N ILE A 500 -17.73 -17.29 -12.94
CA ILE A 500 -16.99 -17.79 -11.77
C ILE A 500 -17.22 -16.76 -10.65
N ARG A 501 -17.76 -17.19 -9.50
CA ARG A 501 -18.07 -16.31 -8.36
C ARG A 501 -18.91 -15.07 -8.69
N GLY A 502 -19.83 -15.19 -9.65
CA GLY A 502 -20.65 -14.06 -10.09
C GLY A 502 -19.92 -13.08 -11.01
N TRP A 503 -18.78 -13.47 -11.57
CA TRP A 503 -18.03 -12.70 -12.57
C TRP A 503 -17.97 -13.46 -13.88
N ARG A 504 -18.40 -12.81 -14.96
CA ARG A 504 -18.43 -13.41 -16.29
C ARG A 504 -17.29 -12.83 -17.14
N PRO A 505 -16.54 -13.66 -17.87
CA PRO A 505 -15.49 -13.15 -18.73
C PRO A 505 -16.11 -12.39 -19.91
N THR A 506 -15.51 -11.25 -20.19
CA THR A 506 -15.81 -10.37 -21.31
C THR A 506 -14.51 -10.02 -22.01
N VAL A 507 -14.60 -9.58 -23.26
CA VAL A 507 -13.42 -9.12 -24.00
C VAL A 507 -13.74 -7.75 -24.57
N LYS A 508 -12.87 -6.79 -24.32
CA LYS A 508 -12.92 -5.45 -24.91
C LYS A 508 -11.60 -5.18 -25.60
N LYS A 509 -11.64 -4.81 -26.90
CA LYS A 509 -10.44 -4.48 -27.70
C LYS A 509 -9.32 -5.54 -27.67
N GLY A 510 -9.63 -6.79 -27.38
CA GLY A 510 -8.65 -7.88 -27.30
C GLY A 510 -8.05 -8.09 -25.91
N GLU A 511 -8.53 -7.37 -24.90
CA GLU A 511 -8.22 -7.56 -23.47
C GLU A 511 -9.34 -8.35 -22.80
N LEU A 512 -8.97 -9.28 -21.91
CA LEU A 512 -9.89 -9.96 -21.01
C LEU A 512 -10.30 -9.00 -19.89
N ASP A 513 -11.60 -8.95 -19.61
CA ASP A 513 -12.18 -8.18 -18.52
C ASP A 513 -13.25 -9.06 -17.84
N TRP A 514 -13.54 -8.85 -16.57
CA TRP A 514 -14.55 -9.60 -15.83
C TRP A 514 -15.72 -8.69 -15.47
N LYS A 515 -16.90 -9.03 -15.95
CA LYS A 515 -18.12 -8.28 -15.64
C LYS A 515 -18.90 -8.96 -14.52
N SER A 516 -19.23 -8.20 -13.48
CA SER A 516 -20.14 -8.67 -12.43
C SER A 516 -21.50 -9.05 -13.02
N THR A 517 -22.00 -10.21 -12.63
CA THR A 517 -23.35 -10.69 -12.92
C THR A 517 -24.32 -10.43 -11.79
N ARG A 518 -23.87 -9.83 -10.68
CA ARG A 518 -24.72 -9.34 -9.60
C ARG A 518 -25.18 -7.94 -9.99
N ASN A 519 -26.49 -7.67 -9.95
CA ASN A 519 -27.00 -6.31 -10.17
C ASN A 519 -26.43 -5.39 -9.07
N PRO A 520 -26.03 -4.15 -9.40
CA PRO A 520 -25.67 -3.17 -8.38
C PRO A 520 -26.88 -2.99 -7.46
N ARG A 521 -26.67 -3.15 -6.15
CA ARG A 521 -27.65 -2.83 -5.12
C ARG A 521 -27.48 -1.39 -4.70
#